data_AF-A0A9E4VBV3-F1
#
_entry.id   AF-A0A9E4VBV3-F1
#
_cell.length_a   1.000
_cell.length_b   1.000
_cell.length_c   1.000
_cell.angle_alpha   90.00
_cell.angle_beta   90.00
_cell.angle_gamma   90.00
#
_symmetry.space_group_name_H-M   'P 1'
#
loop_
_entity.id
_entity.type
_entity.pdbx_description
1 polymer ?
#
loop_
_entity_poly.entity_id
_entity_poly.type
_entity_poly.pdbx_seq_one_letter_code
_entity_poly.pdbx_strand_id
1 'polypeptide(L)'
;MLDPVPAMDAPERSQVWAEVLLIVEPHLRRGETLMLTVRHGLTELNRDQRVGGQIDVPLLPEGREQAEVARQAFEGTAFDVVISSPMERAVETAAIVTGVPSSE
;
A
#
# COMPACT_ATOMS: atom_id res chain seq x y z
N MET A 1 -36.02 16.80 9.41
CA MET A 1 -36.20 15.34 9.44
C MET A 1 -35.51 14.86 8.17
N LEU A 2 -34.29 14.35 8.29
CA LEU A 2 -33.52 13.85 7.14
C LEU A 2 -33.94 12.40 6.93
N ASP A 3 -34.31 12.04 5.71
CA ASP A 3 -34.67 10.67 5.37
C ASP A 3 -33.47 9.73 5.59
N PRO A 4 -33.70 8.48 6.03
CA PRO A 4 -32.61 7.52 6.20
C PRO A 4 -31.99 7.20 4.84
N VAL A 5 -30.66 7.22 4.77
CA VAL A 5 -29.90 6.71 3.63
C VAL A 5 -30.23 5.22 3.49
N PRO A 6 -30.66 4.74 2.31
CA PRO A 6 -30.94 3.33 2.13
C PRO A 6 -29.65 2.51 2.36
N ALA A 7 -29.80 1.38 3.06
CA ALA A 7 -28.71 0.44 3.23
C ALA A 7 -28.26 -0.04 1.85
N MET A 8 -27.08 0.42 1.41
CA MET A 8 -26.39 -0.21 0.29
C MET A 8 -25.89 -1.56 0.78
N ASP A 9 -26.30 -2.63 0.10
CA ASP A 9 -25.77 -3.97 0.35
C ASP A 9 -24.24 -3.91 0.24
N ALA A 10 -23.56 -4.19 1.36
CA ALA A 10 -22.12 -4.30 1.36
C ALA A 10 -21.75 -5.50 0.46
N PRO A 11 -20.86 -5.32 -0.54
CA PRO A 11 -20.49 -6.43 -1.41
C PRO A 11 -19.88 -7.57 -0.60
N GLU A 12 -20.15 -8.80 -1.05
CA GLU A 12 -19.64 -10.03 -0.45
C GLU A 12 -18.10 -9.93 -0.32
N ARG A 13 -17.57 -10.16 0.90
CA ARG A 13 -16.16 -9.89 1.29
C ARG A 13 -15.09 -10.59 0.43
N SER A 14 -15.48 -11.48 -0.48
CA SER A 14 -14.63 -12.19 -1.43
C SER A 14 -14.34 -11.42 -2.73
N GLN A 15 -15.02 -10.31 -3.00
CA GLN A 15 -14.96 -9.59 -4.30
C GLN A 15 -14.19 -8.25 -4.29
N VAL A 16 -13.34 -7.98 -3.30
CA VAL A 16 -12.63 -6.68 -3.17
C VAL A 16 -11.09 -6.78 -3.30
N TRP A 17 -10.56 -7.89 -3.81
CA TRP A 17 -9.10 -8.08 -3.88
C TRP A 17 -8.62 -8.46 -5.28
N ALA A 18 -8.79 -7.58 -6.27
CA ALA A 18 -8.06 -7.65 -7.56
C ALA A 18 -8.14 -6.37 -8.41
N GLU A 19 -8.54 -5.21 -7.89
CA GLU A 19 -8.50 -3.96 -8.67
C GLU A 19 -7.26 -3.13 -8.31
N VAL A 20 -6.09 -3.65 -8.63
CA VAL A 20 -4.97 -2.78 -9.01
C VAL A 20 -5.06 -2.67 -10.53
N LEU A 21 -5.61 -1.56 -11.02
CA LEU A 21 -5.79 -1.32 -12.44
C LEU A 21 -5.22 0.04 -12.84
N LEU A 22 -4.10 -0.07 -13.57
CA LEU A 22 -3.39 0.92 -14.38
C LEU A 22 -2.56 1.98 -13.64
N ILE A 23 -1.27 1.70 -13.50
CA ILE A 23 -0.23 2.73 -13.47
C ILE A 23 0.16 3.00 -14.92
N VAL A 24 -0.67 3.79 -15.62
CA VAL A 24 -0.15 4.49 -16.80
C VAL A 24 0.61 5.68 -16.24
N GLU A 25 1.93 5.70 -16.39
CA GLU A 25 2.70 6.88 -16.04
C GLU A 25 2.17 8.08 -16.84
N PRO A 26 1.60 9.10 -16.17
CA PRO A 26 1.09 10.26 -16.87
C PRO A 26 2.26 11.07 -17.44
N HIS A 27 2.03 11.73 -18.56
CA HIS A 27 2.96 12.76 -19.02
C HIS A 27 2.86 13.95 -18.08
N LEU A 28 3.86 14.14 -17.22
CA LEU A 28 3.91 15.26 -16.28
C LEU A 28 4.29 16.56 -16.99
N ARG A 29 3.56 17.62 -16.71
CA ARG A 29 3.93 18.99 -17.12
C ARG A 29 4.90 19.59 -16.11
N ARG A 30 5.60 20.65 -16.53
CA ARG A 30 6.50 21.40 -15.64
C ARG A 30 5.74 21.90 -14.42
N GLY A 31 6.23 21.55 -13.22
CA GLY A 31 5.63 21.93 -11.94
C GLY A 31 4.63 20.93 -11.38
N GLU A 32 4.36 19.82 -12.06
CA GLU A 32 3.52 18.74 -11.56
C GLU A 32 4.35 17.67 -10.83
N THR A 33 3.72 16.99 -9.88
CA THR A 33 4.32 15.89 -9.12
C THR A 33 3.35 14.72 -9.11
N LEU A 34 3.83 13.54 -9.50
CA LEU A 34 3.09 12.30 -9.31
C LEU A 34 3.36 11.76 -7.91
N MET A 35 2.31 11.55 -7.13
CA MET A 35 2.42 10.91 -5.82
C MET A 35 1.81 9.51 -5.90
N LEU A 36 2.66 8.51 -5.70
CA LEU A 36 2.26 7.10 -5.63
C LEU A 36 2.17 6.70 -4.15
N THR A 37 1.07 6.05 -3.76
CA THR A 37 0.85 5.66 -2.36
C THR A 37 0.62 4.15 -2.26
N VAL A 38 1.35 3.52 -1.35
CA VAL A 38 1.25 2.09 -1.07
C VAL A 38 1.08 1.91 0.44
N ARG A 39 0.17 1.02 0.84
CA ARG A 39 0.04 0.62 2.24
C ARG A 39 1.05 -0.48 2.55
N HIS A 40 1.64 -0.47 3.75
CA HIS A 40 2.50 -1.56 4.19
C HIS A 40 1.81 -2.93 4.08
N GLY A 41 2.59 -3.99 3.87
CA GLY A 41 2.10 -5.36 3.81
C GLY A 41 1.47 -5.84 5.13
N LEU A 42 0.83 -7.02 5.07
CA LEU A 42 0.15 -7.64 6.20
C LEU A 42 1.08 -7.85 7.41
N THR A 43 0.54 -7.59 8.61
CA THR A 43 1.16 -7.88 9.92
C THR A 43 0.22 -8.69 10.81
N GLU A 44 0.70 -9.20 11.94
CA GLU A 44 -0.14 -9.94 12.91
C GLU A 44 -1.33 -9.12 13.40
N LEU A 45 -1.12 -7.83 13.71
CA LEU A 45 -2.21 -6.95 14.18
C LEU A 45 -3.27 -6.76 13.10
N ASN A 46 -2.90 -6.73 11.82
CA ASN A 46 -3.88 -6.66 10.74
C ASN A 46 -4.68 -7.96 10.61
N ARG A 47 -4.00 -9.11 10.70
CA ARG A 47 -4.63 -10.45 10.67
C ARG A 47 -5.65 -10.61 11.79
N ASP A 48 -5.31 -10.13 12.98
CA ASP A 48 -6.17 -10.19 14.16
C ASP A 48 -7.21 -9.06 14.21
N GLN A 49 -7.29 -8.22 13.16
CA GLN A 49 -8.21 -7.08 13.06
C GLN A 49 -8.05 -6.05 14.20
N ARG A 50 -6.83 -5.87 14.69
CA ARG A 50 -6.47 -4.93 15.76
C ARG A 50 -5.89 -3.65 15.17
N VAL A 51 -6.18 -2.54 15.85
CA VAL A 51 -5.55 -1.25 15.55
C VAL A 51 -4.12 -1.26 16.05
N GLY A 52 -3.15 -1.15 15.14
CA GLY A 52 -1.73 -1.15 15.49
C GLY A 52 -1.17 0.22 15.88
N GLY A 53 -1.66 1.31 15.29
CA GLY A 53 -1.12 2.65 15.56
C GLY A 53 0.40 2.71 15.41
N GLN A 54 1.09 3.10 16.48
CA GLN A 54 2.56 3.18 16.58
C GLN A 54 3.22 1.89 17.11
N ILE A 55 2.45 0.82 17.36
CA ILE A 55 3.02 -0.47 17.73
C ILE A 55 3.72 -1.02 16.49
N ASP A 56 5.02 -1.24 16.61
CA ASP A 56 5.79 -1.83 15.53
C ASP A 56 5.76 -3.35 15.62
N VAL A 57 5.20 -3.96 14.59
CA VAL A 57 5.15 -5.40 14.40
C VAL A 57 5.65 -5.68 12.98
N PRO A 58 6.50 -6.71 12.81
CA PRO A 58 7.09 -7.00 11.52
C PRO A 58 6.04 -7.47 10.50
N LEU A 59 6.41 -7.43 9.23
CA LEU A 59 5.60 -8.07 8.19
C LEU A 59 5.51 -9.57 8.43
N LEU A 60 4.33 -10.12 8.14
CA LEU A 60 4.14 -11.54 7.95
C LEU A 60 4.70 -11.97 6.58
N PRO A 61 5.00 -13.27 6.37
CA PRO A 61 5.40 -13.78 5.05
C PRO A 61 4.44 -13.37 3.93
N GLU A 62 3.13 -13.46 4.17
CA GLU A 62 2.09 -13.05 3.22
C GLU A 62 2.13 -11.53 2.95
N GLY A 63 2.56 -10.73 3.93
CA GLY A 63 2.77 -9.29 3.76
C GLY A 63 3.96 -8.96 2.86
N ARG A 64 5.01 -9.78 2.87
CA ARG A 64 6.15 -9.66 1.95
C ARG A 64 5.75 -10.08 0.53
N GLU A 65 4.95 -11.13 0.40
CA GLU A 65 4.39 -11.54 -0.90
C GLU A 65 3.52 -10.42 -1.51
N GLN A 66 2.69 -9.74 -0.69
CA GLN A 66 1.94 -8.57 -1.13
C GLN A 66 2.85 -7.44 -1.63
N ALA A 67 3.96 -7.17 -0.92
CA ALA A 67 4.92 -6.16 -1.34
C ALA A 67 5.62 -6.54 -2.67
N GLU A 68 5.90 -7.82 -2.89
CA GLU A 68 6.48 -8.32 -4.14
C GLU A 68 5.50 -8.23 -5.31
N VAL A 69 4.21 -8.51 -5.09
CA VAL A 69 3.16 -8.28 -6.11
C VAL A 69 3.06 -6.79 -6.44
N ALA A 70 3.16 -5.91 -5.44
CA ALA A 70 3.20 -4.47 -5.67
C ALA A 70 4.44 -4.07 -6.47
N ARG A 71 5.64 -4.60 -6.16
CA ARG A 71 6.87 -4.37 -6.92
C ARG A 71 6.68 -4.65 -8.41
N GLN A 72 6.03 -5.77 -8.75
CA GLN A 72 5.73 -6.13 -10.15
C GLN A 72 4.79 -5.11 -10.81
N ALA A 73 3.83 -4.55 -10.08
CA ALA A 73 2.94 -3.52 -10.61
C ALA A 73 3.65 -2.17 -10.89
N PHE A 74 4.75 -1.89 -10.19
CA PHE A 74 5.60 -0.72 -10.41
C PHE A 74 6.83 -1.02 -11.28
N GLU A 75 6.87 -2.16 -11.98
CA GLU A 75 8.01 -2.52 -12.82
C GLU A 75 8.22 -1.45 -13.92
N GLY A 76 9.44 -0.92 -14.00
CA GLY A 76 9.81 0.14 -14.93
C GLY A 76 9.53 1.57 -14.43
N THR A 77 8.86 1.74 -13.28
CA THR A 77 8.66 3.06 -12.69
C THR A 77 9.93 3.56 -12.01
N ALA A 78 10.36 4.77 -12.39
CA ALA A 78 11.45 5.47 -11.74
C ALA A 78 10.91 6.27 -10.55
N PHE A 79 11.48 6.05 -9.36
CA PHE A 79 11.16 6.82 -8.17
C PHE A 79 12.24 7.87 -7.93
N ASP A 80 11.86 9.15 -8.01
CA ASP A 80 12.77 10.25 -7.64
C ASP A 80 13.04 10.30 -6.13
N VAL A 81 12.00 10.01 -5.33
CA VAL A 81 12.04 10.02 -3.86
C VAL A 81 11.14 8.90 -3.33
N VAL A 82 11.63 8.18 -2.32
CA VAL A 82 10.86 7.19 -1.56
C VAL A 82 10.71 7.67 -0.12
N ILE A 83 9.48 7.73 0.37
CA ILE A 83 9.16 8.17 1.74
C ILE A 83 8.34 7.09 2.42
N SER A 84 8.69 6.77 3.67
CA SER A 84 7.91 5.88 4.53
C SER A 84 7.81 6.46 5.93
N SER A 85 6.91 5.90 6.75
CA SER A 85 6.96 6.12 8.20
C SER A 85 8.16 5.35 8.79
N PRO A 86 8.66 5.71 9.98
CA PRO A 86 9.84 5.05 10.56
C PRO A 86 9.56 3.62 11.07
N MET A 87 8.38 3.06 10.81
CA MET A 87 8.00 1.73 11.26
C MET A 87 8.67 0.67 10.38
N GLU A 88 9.24 -0.37 10.98
CA GLU A 88 9.94 -1.46 10.30
C GLU A 88 9.10 -2.05 9.17
N ARG A 89 7.81 -2.31 9.41
CA ARG A 89 6.88 -2.82 8.39
C ARG A 89 6.71 -1.92 7.17
N ALA A 90 6.77 -0.60 7.36
CA ALA A 90 6.61 0.37 6.28
C ALA A 90 7.92 0.52 5.50
N VAL A 91 9.05 0.58 6.21
CA VAL A 91 10.40 0.60 5.62
C VAL A 91 10.64 -0.67 4.80
N GLU A 92 10.35 -1.86 5.35
CA GLU A 92 10.51 -3.14 4.68
C GLU A 92 9.63 -3.24 3.42
N THR A 93 8.36 -2.82 3.51
CA THR A 93 7.46 -2.79 2.34
C THR A 93 8.01 -1.87 1.25
N ALA A 94 8.44 -0.65 1.62
CA ALA A 94 8.99 0.32 0.66
C ALA A 94 10.27 -0.21 -0.01
N ALA A 95 11.14 -0.87 0.75
CA ALA A 95 12.37 -1.46 0.23
C ALA A 95 12.08 -2.59 -0.78
N ILE A 96 11.12 -3.47 -0.48
CA ILE A 96 10.69 -4.51 -1.42
C ILE A 96 10.10 -3.89 -2.68
N VAL A 97 9.14 -2.97 -2.56
CA VAL A 97 8.41 -2.38 -3.70
C VAL A 97 9.34 -1.60 -4.63
N THR A 98 10.31 -0.87 -4.09
CA THR A 98 11.15 0.05 -4.88
C THR A 98 12.52 -0.54 -5.22
N GLY A 99 12.94 -1.61 -4.55
CA GLY A 99 14.30 -2.14 -4.63
C GLY A 99 15.37 -1.24 -4.00
N VAL A 100 14.97 -0.12 -3.40
CA VAL A 100 15.88 0.82 -2.72
C VAL A 100 16.09 0.34 -1.28
N PRO A 101 17.34 0.09 -0.83
CA PRO A 101 17.59 -0.31 0.54
C PRO A 101 17.24 0.82 1.52
N SER A 102 16.84 0.46 2.73
CA SER A 102 16.69 1.43 3.82
C SER A 102 18.01 2.12 4.10
N SER A 103 18.02 3.45 4.16
CA SER A 103 19.14 4.18 4.75
C SER A 103 19.17 3.93 6.26
N GLU A 104 20.34 3.58 6.80
CA GLU A 104 20.61 3.56 8.25
C GLU A 104 20.38 4.92 8.91
#